data_AF-A0A1B0DD56-F1
#
_entry.id   AF-A0A1B0DD56-F1
#
_cell.length_a   1.000
_cell.length_b   1.000
_cell.length_c   1.000
_cell.angle_alpha   90.00
_cell.angle_beta   90.00
_cell.angle_gamma   90.00
#
_symmetry.space_group_name_H-M   'P 1'
#
loop_
_entity.id
_entity.type
_entity.pdbx_description
1 polymer ?
#
loop_
_entity_poly.entity_id
_entity_poly.type
_entity_poly.pdbx_seq_one_letter_code
_entity_poly.pdbx_strand_id
1 'polypeptide(L)'
;MAIMNPLRPRMGKRTTLGIAAIIWLVGVILSCPMLVFFTTFDQILPEGGVRVVCYSEWPDGPTNHSFQEHVYNVVFMFLTYFLPIGSMTFTYARVGIELWGSQSIGECTQRQLENIKSKRRVVKMMMMVVLIFAVCWLPFQVYFIVTSYDPEITNKPYIQEVYLGIYWLAMSNSMYNPIIYCWMNSRYVLKSIFFLN
;
A
#
# COMPACT_ATOMS: atom_id res chain seq x y z
N MET A 1 19.41 -0.80 1.15
CA MET A 1 20.87 -1.13 1.12
C MET A 1 21.65 -0.39 0.04
N ALA A 2 21.13 -0.21 -1.19
CA ALA A 2 21.87 0.44 -2.29
C ALA A 2 22.29 1.91 -2.04
N ILE A 3 21.56 2.63 -1.19
CA ILE A 3 21.85 4.04 -0.87
C ILE A 3 22.95 4.17 0.22
N MET A 4 22.95 3.23 1.17
CA MET A 4 23.82 3.22 2.36
C MET A 4 25.19 2.60 2.07
N ASN A 5 25.25 1.49 1.31
CA ASN A 5 26.50 0.76 1.05
C ASN A 5 26.75 0.62 -0.47
N PRO A 6 27.39 1.63 -1.11
CA PRO A 6 27.65 1.62 -2.55
C PRO A 6 28.57 0.49 -3.02
N LEU A 7 29.33 -0.14 -2.11
CA LEU A 7 30.28 -1.22 -2.39
C LEU A 7 29.70 -2.63 -2.20
N ARG A 8 28.46 -2.78 -1.74
CA ARG A 8 27.84 -4.11 -1.61
C ARG A 8 27.36 -4.57 -2.99
N PRO A 9 27.75 -5.76 -3.48
CA PRO A 9 27.31 -6.25 -4.77
C PRO A 9 25.78 -6.29 -4.83
N ARG A 10 25.23 -5.87 -5.98
CA ARG A 10 23.78 -5.90 -6.25
C ARG A 10 23.27 -7.32 -6.02
N MET A 11 22.09 -7.44 -5.42
CA MET A 11 21.40 -8.73 -5.33
C MET A 11 21.34 -9.35 -6.73
N GLY A 12 21.83 -10.59 -6.84
CA GLY A 12 21.88 -11.29 -8.12
C GLY A 12 20.46 -11.51 -8.67
N LYS A 13 20.34 -11.60 -10.01
CA LYS A 13 19.04 -11.79 -10.68
C LYS A 13 18.25 -12.98 -10.10
N ARG A 14 18.94 -14.09 -9.79
CA ARG A 14 18.35 -15.30 -9.18
C ARG A 14 17.78 -15.03 -7.78
N THR A 15 18.50 -14.26 -6.95
CA THR A 15 18.02 -13.88 -5.61
C THR A 15 16.80 -12.97 -5.69
N THR A 16 16.82 -11.97 -6.58
CA THR A 16 15.66 -11.09 -6.79
C THR A 16 14.43 -11.85 -7.28
N LEU A 17 14.62 -12.78 -8.22
CA LEU A 17 13.52 -13.63 -8.72
C LEU A 17 12.98 -14.56 -7.63
N GLY A 18 13.87 -15.14 -6.81
CA GLY A 18 13.47 -15.96 -5.67
C GLY A 18 12.66 -15.18 -4.62
N ILE A 19 13.10 -13.97 -4.27
CA ILE A 19 12.36 -13.08 -3.35
C ILE A 19 10.98 -12.75 -3.95
N ALA A 20 10.91 -12.42 -5.23
CA ALA A 20 9.64 -12.13 -5.90
C ALA A 20 8.70 -13.35 -5.85
N ALA A 21 9.19 -14.55 -6.14
CA ALA A 21 8.39 -15.77 -6.06
C ALA A 21 7.86 -16.03 -4.65
N ILE A 22 8.67 -15.80 -3.61
CA ILE A 22 8.22 -15.93 -2.21
C ILE A 22 7.11 -14.92 -1.89
N ILE A 23 7.26 -13.66 -2.31
CA ILE A 23 6.24 -12.62 -2.09
C ILE A 23 4.92 -13.03 -2.75
N TRP A 24 4.96 -13.56 -3.98
CA TRP A 24 3.78 -14.06 -4.66
C TRP A 24 3.14 -15.25 -3.94
N LEU A 25 3.93 -16.24 -3.53
CA LEU A 25 3.42 -17.40 -2.80
C LEU A 25 2.76 -17.00 -1.48
N VAL A 26 3.40 -16.13 -0.70
CA VAL A 26 2.83 -15.60 0.55
C VAL A 26 1.55 -14.83 0.27
N GLY A 27 1.51 -14.01 -0.79
CA GLY A 27 0.30 -13.30 -1.20
C GLY A 27 -0.86 -14.23 -1.57
N VAL A 28 -0.59 -15.32 -2.29
CA VAL A 28 -1.60 -16.33 -2.63
C VAL A 28 -2.12 -17.03 -1.38
N ILE A 29 -1.22 -17.41 -0.46
CA ILE A 29 -1.60 -18.07 0.80
C ILE A 29 -2.48 -17.15 1.64
N LEU A 30 -2.09 -15.88 1.78
CA LEU A 30 -2.86 -14.91 2.56
C LEU A 30 -4.24 -14.66 1.94
N SER A 31 -4.37 -14.60 0.62
CA SER A 31 -5.65 -14.35 -0.06
C SER A 31 -6.53 -15.59 -0.21
N CYS A 32 -5.99 -16.78 0.02
CA CYS A 32 -6.70 -18.05 -0.18
C CYS A 32 -8.01 -18.18 0.63
N PRO A 33 -8.06 -17.81 1.93
CA PRO A 33 -9.30 -17.89 2.70
C PRO A 33 -10.45 -17.09 2.10
N MET A 34 -10.19 -15.86 1.63
CA MET A 34 -11.21 -15.05 0.96
C MET A 34 -11.69 -15.69 -0.35
N LEU A 35 -10.84 -16.43 -1.06
CA LEU A 35 -11.26 -17.13 -2.28
C LEU A 35 -12.21 -18.30 -1.98
N VAL A 36 -11.99 -19.02 -0.87
CA VAL A 36 -12.74 -20.23 -0.51
C VAL A 36 -14.07 -19.91 0.20
N PHE A 37 -14.08 -18.89 1.06
CA PHE A 37 -15.25 -18.57 1.90
C PHE A 37 -16.20 -17.55 1.29
N PHE A 38 -15.90 -17.01 0.11
CA PHE A 38 -16.85 -16.13 -0.59
C PHE A 38 -17.89 -16.96 -1.34
N THR A 39 -19.16 -16.62 -1.15
CA THR A 39 -20.31 -17.26 -1.78
C THR A 39 -21.34 -16.22 -2.23
N THR A 40 -22.33 -16.66 -2.99
CA THR A 40 -23.41 -15.80 -3.49
C THR A 40 -24.76 -16.22 -2.94
N PHE A 41 -25.58 -15.25 -2.55
CA PHE A 41 -26.95 -15.47 -2.10
C PHE A 41 -27.95 -14.61 -2.87
N ASP A 42 -29.09 -15.20 -3.21
CA ASP A 42 -30.16 -14.55 -3.95
C ASP A 42 -31.11 -13.85 -2.97
N GLN A 43 -30.99 -12.53 -2.87
CA GLN A 43 -31.89 -11.70 -2.07
C GLN A 43 -33.14 -11.34 -2.87
N ILE A 44 -34.31 -11.74 -2.38
CA ILE A 44 -35.59 -11.33 -2.94
C ILE A 44 -35.90 -9.92 -2.45
N LEU A 45 -35.93 -8.97 -3.37
CA LEU A 45 -36.26 -7.57 -3.10
C LEU A 45 -37.77 -7.44 -2.80
N PRO A 46 -38.21 -6.48 -1.97
CA PRO A 46 -39.63 -6.27 -1.68
C PRO A 46 -40.52 -6.08 -2.92
N GLU A 47 -39.92 -5.65 -4.03
CA GLU A 47 -40.59 -5.45 -5.33
C GLU A 47 -40.66 -6.73 -6.21
N GLY A 48 -40.22 -7.88 -5.69
CA GLY A 48 -40.24 -9.17 -6.39
C GLY A 48 -39.06 -9.44 -7.32
N GLY A 49 -38.11 -8.49 -7.42
CA GLY A 49 -36.85 -8.69 -8.14
C GLY A 49 -35.85 -9.54 -7.33
N VAL A 50 -34.98 -10.30 -8.01
CA VAL A 50 -33.90 -11.05 -7.36
C VAL A 50 -32.59 -10.27 -7.50
N ARG A 51 -31.92 -9.99 -6.38
CA ARG A 51 -30.58 -9.40 -6.32
C ARG A 51 -29.60 -10.45 -5.84
N VAL A 52 -28.65 -10.84 -6.69
CA VAL A 52 -27.55 -11.73 -6.30
C VAL A 52 -26.50 -10.90 -5.55
N VAL A 53 -26.22 -11.26 -4.30
CA VAL A 53 -25.23 -10.59 -3.46
C VAL A 53 -24.07 -11.54 -3.17
N CYS A 54 -22.84 -11.05 -3.34
CA CYS A 54 -21.62 -11.77 -2.98
C CYS A 54 -21.22 -11.39 -1.56
N TYR A 55 -21.02 -12.38 -0.69
CA TYR A 55 -20.68 -12.18 0.72
C TYR A 55 -19.74 -13.28 1.20
N SER A 56 -19.09 -13.07 2.34
CA SER A 56 -18.25 -14.07 2.99
C SER A 56 -19.09 -14.93 3.94
N GLU A 57 -19.06 -16.24 3.76
CA GLU A 57 -19.67 -17.22 4.65
C GLU A 57 -18.55 -18.06 5.28
N TRP A 58 -18.19 -17.71 6.51
CA TRP A 58 -17.17 -18.43 7.28
C TRP A 58 -17.81 -19.59 8.06
N PRO A 59 -17.03 -20.62 8.46
CA PRO A 59 -17.57 -21.80 9.14
C PRO A 59 -18.34 -21.52 10.44
N ASP A 60 -18.10 -20.38 11.06
CA ASP A 60 -18.69 -19.91 12.31
C ASP A 60 -19.79 -18.86 12.13
N GLY A 61 -20.02 -18.35 10.91
CA GLY A 61 -21.12 -17.43 10.63
C GLY A 61 -20.96 -16.57 9.37
N PRO A 62 -22.00 -15.82 9.00
CA PRO A 62 -21.98 -14.89 7.86
C PRO A 62 -21.13 -13.65 8.15
N THR A 63 -20.84 -12.88 7.09
CA THR A 63 -20.06 -11.63 7.13
C THR A 63 -20.42 -10.74 8.30
N ASN A 64 -19.41 -10.18 8.98
CA ASN A 64 -19.51 -9.29 10.15
C ASN A 64 -20.00 -9.95 11.45
N HIS A 65 -20.43 -11.21 11.43
CA HIS A 65 -20.81 -11.97 12.64
C HIS A 65 -19.84 -13.11 12.97
N SER A 66 -18.93 -13.44 12.05
CA SER A 66 -17.89 -14.46 12.23
C SER A 66 -16.69 -13.92 13.04
N PHE A 67 -16.29 -14.67 14.06
CA PHE A 67 -15.06 -14.42 14.81
C PHE A 67 -13.82 -14.78 14.00
N GLN A 68 -13.89 -15.87 13.21
CA GLN A 68 -12.79 -16.29 12.34
C GLN A 68 -12.48 -15.25 11.26
N GLU A 69 -13.52 -14.67 10.66
CA GLU A 69 -13.41 -13.55 9.72
C GLU A 69 -12.72 -12.35 10.37
N HIS A 70 -13.15 -11.98 11.58
CA HIS A 70 -12.57 -10.86 12.30
C HIS A 70 -11.08 -11.07 12.57
N VAL A 71 -10.70 -12.23 13.11
CA VAL A 71 -9.29 -12.59 13.35
C VAL A 71 -8.49 -12.56 12.06
N TYR A 72 -9.04 -13.13 10.98
CA TYR A 72 -8.40 -13.11 9.66
C TYR A 72 -8.18 -11.68 9.15
N ASN A 73 -9.20 -10.82 9.18
CA ASN A 73 -9.12 -9.44 8.72
C ASN A 73 -8.10 -8.63 9.55
N VAL A 74 -8.05 -8.83 10.86
CA VAL A 74 -7.07 -8.19 11.74
C VAL A 74 -5.65 -8.65 11.37
N VAL A 75 -5.41 -9.97 11.26
CA VAL A 75 -4.09 -10.52 10.88
C VAL A 75 -3.68 -10.05 9.49
N PHE A 76 -4.60 -10.08 8.53
CA PHE A 76 -4.38 -9.60 7.17
C PHE A 76 -4.00 -8.11 7.16
N MET A 77 -4.72 -7.27 7.89
CA MET A 77 -4.39 -5.85 8.05
C MET A 77 -2.99 -5.66 8.65
N PHE A 78 -2.63 -6.38 9.70
CA PHE A 78 -1.28 -6.28 10.28
C PHE A 78 -0.18 -6.66 9.28
N LEU A 79 -0.35 -7.78 8.56
CA LEU A 79 0.65 -8.30 7.65
C LEU A 79 0.77 -7.49 6.35
N THR A 80 -0.34 -6.96 5.83
CA THR A 80 -0.40 -6.29 4.52
C THR A 80 -0.35 -4.77 4.61
N TYR A 81 -0.69 -4.18 5.76
CA TYR A 81 -0.72 -2.73 5.95
C TYR A 81 0.33 -2.25 6.96
N PHE A 82 0.22 -2.65 8.24
CA PHE A 82 1.10 -2.11 9.29
C PHE A 82 2.56 -2.54 9.15
N LEU A 83 2.82 -3.83 8.91
CA LEU A 83 4.20 -4.34 8.79
C LEU A 83 4.94 -3.71 7.59
N PRO A 84 4.35 -3.63 6.38
CA PRO A 84 4.99 -2.95 5.26
C PRO A 84 5.21 -1.46 5.52
N ILE A 85 4.22 -0.72 6.04
CA ILE A 85 4.37 0.71 6.33
C ILE A 85 5.43 0.95 7.40
N GLY A 86 5.43 0.17 8.48
CA GLY A 86 6.40 0.29 9.57
C GLY A 86 7.83 -0.01 9.09
N SER A 87 8.02 -1.10 8.36
CA SER A 87 9.35 -1.47 7.81
C SER A 87 9.87 -0.45 6.79
N MET A 88 9.01 0.05 5.89
CA MET A 88 9.37 1.08 4.92
C MET A 88 9.68 2.41 5.60
N THR A 89 8.84 2.85 6.55
CA THR A 89 9.05 4.10 7.28
C THR A 89 10.35 4.06 8.08
N PHE A 90 10.62 2.96 8.79
CA PHE A 90 11.86 2.79 9.53
C PHE A 90 13.09 2.83 8.60
N THR A 91 13.08 2.05 7.52
CA THR A 91 14.21 1.99 6.59
C THR A 91 14.46 3.33 5.90
N TYR A 92 13.42 4.05 5.47
CA TYR A 92 13.56 5.36 4.85
C TYR A 92 13.92 6.46 5.84
N ALA A 93 13.44 6.41 7.08
CA ALA A 93 13.86 7.33 8.14
C ALA A 93 15.36 7.19 8.43
N ARG A 94 15.87 5.96 8.57
CA ARG A 94 17.31 5.70 8.76
C ARG A 94 18.14 6.23 7.59
N VAL A 95 17.71 5.98 6.36
CA VAL A 95 18.39 6.50 5.16
C VAL A 95 18.32 8.03 5.10
N GLY A 96 17.19 8.63 5.47
CA GLY A 96 16.99 10.07 5.51
C GLY A 96 17.91 10.75 6.52
N ILE A 97 18.00 10.20 7.74
CA ILE A 97 18.89 10.69 8.80
C ILE A 97 20.35 10.61 8.34
N GLU A 98 20.78 9.49 7.76
CA GLU A 98 22.16 9.36 7.25
C GLU A 98 22.47 10.40 6.16
N LEU A 99 21.56 10.58 5.21
CA LEU A 99 21.73 11.53 4.10
C LEU A 99 21.67 13.00 4.53
N TRP A 100 21.03 13.32 5.66
CA TRP A 100 20.97 14.68 6.21
C TRP A 100 22.05 14.97 7.25
N GLY A 101 22.43 13.97 8.04
CA GLY A 101 23.45 14.04 9.07
C GLY A 101 24.87 13.94 8.53
N SER A 102 25.08 13.35 7.35
CA SER A 102 26.35 13.43 6.61
C SER A 102 26.51 14.82 5.97
N GLN A 103 26.59 15.88 6.78
CA GLN A 103 27.22 17.12 6.34
C GLN A 103 28.71 16.84 6.16
N SER A 104 29.19 16.93 4.93
CA SER A 104 30.61 16.82 4.62
C SER A 104 31.38 17.94 5.34
N ILE A 105 32.08 17.60 6.41
CA ILE A 105 33.11 18.46 6.98
C ILE A 105 34.30 18.38 6.02
N GLY A 106 34.34 19.25 5.01
CA GLY A 106 35.37 19.30 3.96
C GLY A 106 34.87 19.84 2.61
N GLU A 107 35.79 20.27 1.72
CA GLU A 107 35.47 20.70 0.34
C GLU A 107 34.81 19.56 -0.45
N CYS A 108 33.49 19.60 -0.51
CA CYS A 108 32.71 18.63 -1.27
C CYS A 108 32.80 18.97 -2.76
N THR A 109 33.33 18.05 -3.58
CA THR A 109 33.32 18.20 -5.04
C THR A 109 31.87 18.38 -5.54
N GLN A 110 31.64 19.23 -6.54
CA GLN A 110 30.32 19.43 -7.19
C GLN A 110 29.58 18.11 -7.48
N ARG A 111 30.30 17.09 -8.00
CA ARG A 111 29.79 15.73 -8.24
C ARG A 111 29.26 15.02 -6.98
N GLN A 112 29.89 15.21 -5.81
CA GLN A 112 29.44 14.61 -4.54
C GLN A 112 28.12 15.24 -4.09
N LEU A 113 28.00 16.56 -4.21
CA LEU A 113 26.78 17.29 -3.86
C LEU A 113 25.59 16.91 -4.75
N GLU A 114 25.82 16.75 -6.06
CA GLU A 114 24.81 16.27 -7.01
C GLU A 114 24.34 14.84 -6.70
N ASN A 115 25.26 13.95 -6.32
CA ASN A 115 24.95 12.58 -5.91
C ASN A 115 24.12 12.53 -4.60
N ILE A 116 24.39 13.41 -3.64
CA ILE A 116 23.58 13.51 -2.41
C ILE A 116 22.18 14.03 -2.73
N LYS A 117 22.07 15.05 -3.60
CA LYS A 117 20.77 15.59 -4.04
C LYS A 117 19.93 14.54 -4.77
N SER A 118 20.52 13.74 -5.65
CA SER A 118 19.81 12.68 -6.37
C SER A 118 19.34 11.57 -5.42
N LYS A 119 20.18 11.16 -4.45
CA LYS A 119 19.80 10.18 -3.40
C LYS A 119 18.65 10.69 -2.52
N ARG A 120 18.72 11.93 -2.03
CA ARG A 120 17.62 12.53 -1.23
C ARG A 120 16.32 12.59 -2.01
N ARG A 121 16.39 12.88 -3.31
CA ARG A 121 15.24 12.85 -4.20
C ARG A 121 14.60 11.45 -4.25
N VAL A 122 15.39 10.40 -4.44
CA VAL A 122 14.87 9.02 -4.47
C VAL A 122 14.17 8.67 -3.16
N VAL A 123 14.76 9.02 -2.01
CA VAL A 123 14.15 8.80 -0.69
C VAL A 123 12.83 9.57 -0.55
N LYS A 124 12.80 10.85 -0.95
CA LYS A 124 11.58 11.66 -0.95
C LYS A 124 10.47 11.02 -1.79
N MET A 125 10.82 10.45 -2.94
CA MET A 125 9.87 9.70 -3.77
C MET A 125 9.27 8.50 -3.05
N MET A 126 10.14 7.70 -2.43
CA MET A 126 9.72 6.49 -1.74
C MET A 126 8.83 6.83 -0.54
N MET A 127 9.12 7.91 0.18
CA MET A 127 8.24 8.43 1.24
C MET A 127 6.86 8.83 0.70
N MET A 128 6.78 9.49 -0.45
CA MET A 128 5.49 9.84 -1.07
C MET A 128 4.67 8.59 -1.42
N VAL A 129 5.32 7.55 -1.97
CA VAL A 129 4.66 6.28 -2.27
C VAL A 129 4.10 5.64 -0.99
N VAL A 130 4.87 5.63 0.10
CA VAL A 130 4.42 5.08 1.40
C VAL A 130 3.23 5.86 1.96
N LEU A 131 3.27 7.20 1.90
CA LEU A 131 2.18 8.04 2.38
C LEU A 131 0.88 7.80 1.61
N ILE A 132 0.98 7.71 0.28
CA ILE A 132 -0.18 7.46 -0.57
C ILE A 132 -0.75 6.07 -0.33
N PHE A 133 0.12 5.05 -0.23
CA PHE A 133 -0.32 3.71 0.15
C PHE A 133 -1.04 3.71 1.51
N ALA A 134 -0.50 4.40 2.50
CA ALA A 134 -1.10 4.51 3.83
C ALA A 134 -2.49 5.18 3.77
N VAL A 135 -2.62 6.31 3.08
CA VAL A 135 -3.86 7.09 3.01
C VAL A 135 -4.92 6.40 2.16
N CYS A 136 -4.56 5.78 1.04
CA CYS A 136 -5.52 5.10 0.16
C CYS A 136 -6.11 3.86 0.80
N TRP A 137 -5.30 3.09 1.54
CA TRP A 137 -5.74 1.83 2.13
C TRP A 137 -6.35 1.97 3.53
N LEU A 138 -6.03 3.03 4.28
CA LEU A 138 -6.55 3.22 5.64
C LEU A 138 -8.08 3.15 5.72
N PRO A 139 -8.86 3.86 4.87
CA PRO A 139 -10.32 3.86 4.98
C PRO A 139 -10.90 2.47 4.73
N PHE A 140 -10.28 1.69 3.84
CA PHE A 140 -10.69 0.32 3.53
C PHE A 140 -10.44 -0.61 4.72
N GLN A 141 -9.26 -0.53 5.35
CA GLN A 141 -8.96 -1.33 6.53
C GLN A 141 -9.86 -0.96 7.72
N VAL A 142 -10.09 0.35 7.94
CA VAL A 142 -10.98 0.84 8.99
C VAL A 142 -12.41 0.37 8.76
N TYR A 143 -12.89 0.34 7.51
CA TYR A 143 -14.22 -0.14 7.18
C TYR A 143 -14.46 -1.57 7.70
N PHE A 144 -13.59 -2.54 7.37
CA PHE A 144 -13.77 -3.92 7.84
C PHE A 144 -13.72 -4.06 9.34
N ILE A 145 -12.89 -3.27 10.02
CA ILE A 145 -12.84 -3.27 11.48
C ILE A 145 -14.15 -2.72 12.06
N VAL A 146 -14.62 -1.58 11.57
CA VAL A 146 -15.86 -0.95 12.06
C VAL A 146 -17.06 -1.85 11.83
N THR A 147 -17.21 -2.44 10.64
CA THR A 147 -18.35 -3.34 10.35
C THR A 147 -18.29 -4.64 11.14
N SER A 148 -17.09 -5.11 11.53
CA SER A 148 -16.95 -6.25 12.44
C SER A 148 -17.39 -5.94 13.88
N TYR A 149 -17.20 -4.71 14.35
CA TYR A 149 -17.58 -4.30 15.71
C TYR A 149 -19.05 -3.86 15.80
N ASP A 150 -19.55 -3.18 14.77
CA ASP A 150 -20.93 -2.72 14.68
C ASP A 150 -21.53 -3.16 13.33
N PRO A 151 -22.05 -4.40 13.25
CA PRO A 151 -22.66 -4.92 12.04
C PRO A 151 -23.91 -4.15 11.62
N GLU A 152 -24.59 -3.46 12.55
CA GLU A 152 -25.83 -2.74 12.25
C GLU A 152 -25.63 -1.57 11.27
N ILE A 153 -24.40 -1.02 11.19
CA ILE A 153 -24.03 0.01 10.22
C ILE A 153 -24.21 -0.50 8.78
N THR A 154 -24.04 -1.81 8.54
CA THR A 154 -24.17 -2.40 7.20
C THR A 154 -25.62 -2.47 6.70
N ASN A 155 -26.60 -2.23 7.57
CA ASN A 155 -28.02 -2.15 7.20
C ASN A 155 -28.46 -0.73 6.81
N LYS A 156 -27.58 0.28 6.92
CA LYS A 156 -27.92 1.66 6.57
C LYS A 156 -27.95 1.84 5.04
N PRO A 157 -28.90 2.60 4.48
CA PRO A 157 -29.08 2.70 3.02
C PRO A 157 -27.88 3.34 2.30
N TYR A 158 -27.11 4.20 2.96
CA TYR A 158 -25.95 4.88 2.38
C TYR A 158 -24.65 4.07 2.45
N ILE A 159 -24.62 2.92 3.12
CA ILE A 159 -23.37 2.21 3.38
C ILE A 159 -22.74 1.63 2.11
N GLN A 160 -23.57 1.28 1.10
CA GLN A 160 -23.10 0.76 -0.18
C GLN A 160 -22.32 1.83 -0.95
N GLU A 161 -22.84 3.06 -1.00
CA GLU A 161 -22.17 4.20 -1.63
C GLU A 161 -20.86 4.56 -0.92
N VAL A 162 -20.88 4.56 0.42
CA VAL A 162 -19.68 4.79 1.23
C VAL A 162 -18.63 3.72 0.96
N TYR A 163 -19.01 2.43 0.95
CA TYR A 163 -18.10 1.34 0.64
C TYR A 163 -17.51 1.48 -0.77
N LEU A 164 -18.32 1.84 -1.76
CA LEU A 164 -17.87 2.00 -3.15
C LEU A 164 -16.85 3.14 -3.26
N GLY A 165 -17.07 4.26 -2.58
CA GLY A 165 -16.10 5.36 -2.51
C GLY A 165 -14.79 4.97 -1.82
N ILE A 166 -14.87 4.25 -0.69
CA ILE A 166 -13.70 3.74 0.04
C ILE A 166 -12.91 2.76 -0.84
N TYR A 167 -13.59 1.83 -1.48
CA TYR A 167 -12.99 0.84 -2.38
C TYR A 167 -12.32 1.52 -3.58
N TRP A 168 -12.96 2.52 -4.16
CA TRP A 168 -12.40 3.29 -5.28
C TRP A 168 -11.10 4.01 -4.89
N LEU A 169 -11.07 4.61 -3.70
CA LEU A 169 -9.86 5.25 -3.16
C LEU A 169 -8.72 4.23 -2.91
N ALA A 170 -9.04 3.02 -2.43
CA ALA A 170 -8.03 1.98 -2.25
C ALA A 170 -7.45 1.53 -3.60
N MET A 171 -8.31 1.35 -4.61
CA MET A 171 -7.90 0.89 -5.95
C MET A 171 -7.11 1.96 -6.73
N SER A 172 -7.39 3.24 -6.51
CA SER A 172 -6.65 4.34 -7.16
C SER A 172 -5.17 4.41 -6.74
N ASN A 173 -4.76 3.74 -5.65
CA ASN A 173 -3.37 3.62 -5.20
C ASN A 173 -2.40 3.27 -6.34
N SER A 174 -2.79 2.35 -7.21
CA SER A 174 -1.96 1.89 -8.35
C SER A 174 -1.70 3.00 -9.38
N MET A 175 -2.60 3.97 -9.53
CA MET A 175 -2.48 5.08 -10.48
C MET A 175 -1.44 6.11 -10.03
N TYR A 176 -1.26 6.30 -8.73
CA TYR A 176 -0.33 7.30 -8.21
C TYR A 176 1.13 6.92 -8.42
N ASN A 177 1.45 5.62 -8.51
CA ASN A 177 2.81 5.15 -8.74
C ASN A 177 3.46 5.85 -9.96
N PRO A 178 2.98 5.67 -11.21
CA PRO A 178 3.47 6.41 -12.38
C PRO A 178 3.50 7.93 -12.22
N ILE A 179 2.45 8.53 -11.63
CA ILE A 179 2.35 9.99 -11.44
C ILE A 179 3.51 10.50 -10.59
N ILE A 180 3.84 9.80 -9.51
CA ILE A 180 4.96 10.16 -8.62
C ILE A 180 6.29 10.05 -9.36
N TYR A 181 6.52 8.97 -10.11
CA TYR A 181 7.74 8.79 -10.91
C TYR A 181 7.88 9.90 -11.96
N CYS A 182 6.81 10.22 -12.67
CA CYS A 182 6.77 11.26 -13.70
C CYS A 182 6.98 12.66 -13.12
N TRP A 183 6.22 13.04 -12.08
CA TRP A 183 6.33 14.37 -11.45
C TRP A 183 7.74 14.63 -10.94
N MET A 184 8.37 13.60 -10.39
CA MET A 184 9.73 13.73 -9.92
C MET A 184 10.71 13.83 -11.10
N ASN A 185 10.65 12.98 -12.13
CA ASN A 185 11.52 13.13 -13.30
C ASN A 185 11.33 14.48 -14.04
N SER A 186 10.09 14.94 -14.25
CA SER A 186 9.76 16.18 -14.95
C SER A 186 10.26 17.44 -14.24
N ARG A 187 10.47 17.41 -12.92
CA ARG A 187 11.05 18.55 -12.19
C ARG A 187 12.48 18.89 -12.65
N TYR A 188 13.11 18.06 -13.49
CA TYR A 188 14.47 18.28 -14.03
C TYR A 188 14.41 18.74 -15.49
N VAL A 189 13.46 18.22 -16.28
CA VAL A 189 13.19 18.72 -17.64
C VAL A 189 12.67 20.15 -17.60
N LEU A 190 11.69 20.46 -16.73
CA LEU A 190 11.12 21.80 -16.64
C LEU A 190 12.09 22.83 -16.05
N LYS A 191 12.96 22.43 -15.11
CA LYS A 191 14.02 23.33 -14.58
C LYS A 191 15.14 23.58 -15.58
N SER A 192 15.45 22.63 -16.47
CA SER A 192 16.39 22.88 -17.56
C SER A 192 15.80 23.79 -18.64
N ILE A 193 14.47 23.74 -18.86
CA ILE A 193 13.79 24.58 -19.86
C ILE A 193 13.54 26.00 -19.33
N PHE A 194 13.20 26.18 -18.04
CA PHE A 194 12.97 27.50 -17.44
C PHE A 194 14.23 28.29 -17.05
N PHE A 195 15.41 27.66 -17.04
CA PHE A 195 16.69 28.37 -16.85
C PHE A 195 17.39 28.69 -18.19
N LEU A 196 16.74 28.40 -19.32
CA LEU A 196 17.21 28.73 -20.68
C LEU A 196 16.34 29.81 -21.38
N ASN A 197 15.47 30.50 -20.63
CA ASN A 197 14.82 31.75 -21.06
C ASN A 197 15.07 32.85 -20.03
#